data_AF-A0A840PE05-F1
#
_entry.id   AF-A0A840PE05-F1
#
_cell.length_a   1.000
_cell.length_b   1.000
_cell.length_c   1.000
_cell.angle_alpha   90.00
_cell.angle_beta   90.00
_cell.angle_gamma   90.00
#
_symmetry.space_group_name_H-M   'P 1'
#
loop_
_entity.id
_entity.type
_entity.pdbx_description
1 polymer ?
#
loop_
_entity_poly.entity_id
_entity_poly.type
_entity_poly.pdbx_seq_one_letter_code
_entity_poly.pdbx_strand_id
1 'polypeptide(L)'
;MGYVYTDGAIVDDGSPVPPYDSRRYWPTDRPGARFPHFWMDVEKTESSIDWFDTSFVLVCGPEAEGWHRAGEDLAAAGPATGGVPLRVRRLPHLLGPLTIGREGAVLVRPDGHVAWRAREAGDGTRVAEALARVLAGGTLARTPPAGVAA
;
A
#
# COMPACT_ATOMS: atom_id res chain seq x y z
N MET A 1 -8.10 -7.71 16.13
CA MET A 1 -8.01 -7.71 14.66
C MET A 1 -8.69 -6.45 14.15
N GLY A 2 -7.97 -5.52 13.55
CA GLY A 2 -8.51 -4.21 13.14
C GLY A 2 -7.76 -2.98 13.66
N TYR A 3 -6.56 -3.15 14.24
CA TYR A 3 -5.73 -2.00 14.60
C TYR A 3 -5.23 -1.31 13.34
N VAL A 4 -5.29 0.02 13.33
CA VAL A 4 -4.74 0.86 12.26
C VAL A 4 -3.59 1.62 12.87
N TYR A 5 -2.39 1.37 12.38
CA TYR A 5 -1.22 2.13 12.80
C TYR A 5 -1.33 3.57 12.27
N THR A 6 -1.11 4.55 13.15
CA THR A 6 -1.13 5.98 12.78
C THR A 6 0.27 6.60 12.74
N ASP A 7 1.30 5.83 13.08
CA ASP A 7 2.69 6.28 13.19
C ASP A 7 3.66 5.12 12.86
N GLY A 8 4.89 5.44 12.45
CA GLY A 8 5.94 4.47 12.11
C GLY A 8 6.18 4.34 10.61
N ALA A 9 6.40 3.11 10.12
CA ALA A 9 6.75 2.83 8.72
C ALA A 9 5.54 2.94 7.75
N ILE A 10 4.89 4.12 7.73
CA ILE A 10 3.64 4.39 7.00
C ILE A 10 3.66 5.81 6.43
N VAL A 11 3.30 5.95 5.17
CA VAL A 11 3.03 7.24 4.54
C VAL A 11 1.51 7.43 4.48
N ASP A 12 1.00 8.24 5.40
CA ASP A 12 -0.43 8.56 5.49
C ASP A 12 -0.91 9.34 4.25
N ASP A 13 -2.13 9.02 3.81
CA ASP A 13 -2.77 9.67 2.67
C ASP A 13 -3.95 10.59 3.05
N GLY A 14 -4.10 10.89 4.35
CA GLY A 14 -5.15 11.77 4.87
C GLY A 14 -6.57 11.22 4.82
N SER A 15 -6.78 9.98 4.36
CA SER A 15 -8.11 9.38 4.33
C SER A 15 -8.68 9.14 5.75
N PRO A 16 -10.01 9.08 5.93
CA PRO A 16 -10.57 8.87 7.25
C PRO A 16 -10.16 7.50 7.83
N VAL A 17 -9.77 7.49 9.11
CA VAL A 17 -9.51 6.24 9.85
C VAL A 17 -10.85 5.56 10.12
N PRO A 18 -11.01 4.27 9.77
CA PRO A 18 -12.24 3.54 10.09
C PRO A 18 -12.42 3.45 11.61
N PRO A 19 -13.68 3.39 12.10
CA PRO A 19 -13.94 3.24 13.52
C PRO A 19 -13.32 1.94 14.04
N TYR A 20 -12.68 2.04 15.21
CA TYR A 20 -12.20 0.87 15.92
C TYR A 20 -13.35 0.25 16.73
N ASP A 21 -13.62 -1.03 16.51
CA ASP A 21 -14.49 -1.85 17.34
C ASP A 21 -13.79 -3.20 17.55
N SER A 22 -13.78 -3.69 18.78
CA SER A 22 -13.18 -5.00 19.09
C SER A 22 -14.02 -6.17 18.56
N ARG A 23 -15.31 -5.94 18.29
CA ARG A 23 -16.29 -6.96 17.87
C ARG A 23 -16.49 -7.03 16.37
N ARG A 24 -16.08 -6.01 15.63
CA ARG A 24 -16.31 -5.91 14.19
C ARG A 24 -15.05 -5.41 13.50
N TYR A 25 -14.82 -5.89 12.29
CA TYR A 25 -13.66 -5.54 11.49
C TYR A 25 -14.13 -4.81 10.23
N TRP A 26 -13.51 -3.67 9.92
CA TRP A 26 -13.76 -2.88 8.72
C TRP A 26 -12.52 -2.98 7.83
N PRO A 27 -12.53 -3.90 6.87
CA PRO A 27 -11.41 -4.04 5.95
C PRO A 27 -11.26 -2.78 5.09
N THR A 28 -10.04 -2.27 4.99
CA THR A 28 -9.69 -1.09 4.20
C THR A 28 -8.26 -1.20 3.71
N ASP A 29 -7.98 -0.59 2.56
CA ASP A 29 -6.64 -0.41 2.00
C ASP A 29 -5.98 0.93 2.40
N ARG A 30 -6.46 1.56 3.48
CA ARG A 30 -5.85 2.77 4.04
C ARG A 30 -4.46 2.48 4.60
N PRO A 31 -3.47 3.37 4.40
CA PRO A 31 -2.18 3.27 5.08
C PRO A 31 -2.32 3.05 6.59
N GLY A 32 -1.59 2.08 7.12
CA GLY A 32 -1.62 1.64 8.51
C GLY A 32 -2.61 0.53 8.83
N ALA A 33 -3.59 0.26 7.97
CA ALA A 33 -4.50 -0.88 8.12
C ALA A 33 -3.89 -2.17 7.55
N ARG A 34 -4.37 -3.32 8.02
CA ARG A 34 -4.04 -4.62 7.40
C ARG A 34 -4.70 -4.69 6.02
N PHE A 35 -3.95 -5.10 5.00
CA PHE A 35 -4.47 -5.26 3.65
C PHE A 35 -5.70 -6.21 3.68
N PRO A 36 -6.81 -5.86 3.00
CA PRO A 36 -8.02 -6.67 3.03
C PRO A 36 -7.80 -8.11 2.56
N HIS A 37 -8.32 -9.06 3.32
CA HIS A 37 -8.36 -10.46 2.93
C HIS A 37 -9.52 -10.73 1.96
N PHE A 38 -9.23 -11.33 0.82
CA PHE A 38 -10.22 -11.86 -0.11
C PHE A 38 -9.59 -12.95 -0.97
N TRP A 39 -10.45 -13.82 -1.52
CA TRP A 39 -10.08 -14.81 -2.52
C TRP A 39 -10.04 -14.16 -3.90
N MET A 40 -9.00 -14.43 -4.67
CA MET A 40 -8.79 -13.83 -5.99
C MET A 40 -9.37 -14.65 -7.14
N ASP A 41 -9.75 -15.88 -6.85
CA ASP A 41 -10.42 -16.80 -7.77
C ASP A 41 -11.67 -17.41 -7.11
N VAL A 42 -12.55 -17.98 -7.94
CA VAL A 42 -13.82 -18.58 -7.50
C VAL A 42 -13.59 -19.88 -6.73
N GLU A 43 -12.55 -20.62 -7.09
CA GLU A 43 -12.18 -21.90 -6.50
C GLU A 43 -11.54 -21.76 -5.11
N LYS A 44 -11.27 -20.52 -4.68
CA LYS A 44 -10.60 -20.14 -3.43
C LYS A 44 -9.23 -20.78 -3.29
N THR A 45 -8.43 -20.74 -4.36
CA THR A 45 -7.07 -21.29 -4.35
C THR A 45 -6.00 -20.24 -4.03
N GLU A 46 -6.26 -18.97 -4.34
CA GLU A 46 -5.31 -17.87 -4.10
C GLU A 46 -5.92 -16.81 -3.17
N SER A 47 -5.33 -16.66 -1.97
CA SER A 47 -5.70 -15.63 -1.00
C SER A 47 -4.80 -14.42 -1.12
N SER A 48 -5.37 -13.22 -0.97
CA SER A 48 -4.59 -11.99 -0.89
C SER A 48 -3.62 -11.96 0.31
N ILE A 49 -3.86 -12.76 1.36
CA ILE A 49 -2.93 -12.84 2.51
C ILE A 49 -1.62 -13.53 2.12
N ASP A 50 -1.67 -14.53 1.24
CA ASP A 50 -0.51 -15.35 0.87
C ASP A 50 0.55 -14.56 0.09
N TRP A 51 0.20 -13.35 -0.35
CA TRP A 51 1.14 -12.44 -1.00
C TRP A 51 2.15 -11.82 -0.04
N PHE A 52 1.83 -11.73 1.26
CA PHE A 52 2.61 -10.96 2.23
C PHE A 52 3.26 -11.88 3.27
N ASP A 53 4.59 -12.02 3.22
CA ASP A 53 5.33 -12.82 4.20
C ASP A 53 6.69 -12.21 4.60
N THR A 54 7.55 -11.95 3.62
CA THR A 54 9.01 -11.80 3.78
C THR A 54 9.54 -10.54 3.12
N SER A 55 8.74 -9.93 2.24
CA SER A 55 9.14 -8.81 1.40
C SER A 55 8.04 -7.77 1.34
N PHE A 56 8.43 -6.54 0.98
CA PHE A 56 7.46 -5.54 0.59
C PHE A 56 6.77 -5.99 -0.70
N VAL A 57 5.50 -5.67 -0.83
CA VAL A 57 4.72 -5.99 -2.04
C VAL A 57 4.05 -4.72 -2.54
N LEU A 58 4.37 -4.34 -3.78
CA LEU A 58 3.60 -3.34 -4.51
C LEU A 58 2.43 -4.05 -5.20
N VAL A 59 1.22 -3.80 -4.71
CA VAL A 59 -0.02 -4.30 -5.31
C VAL A 59 -0.61 -3.23 -6.20
N CYS A 60 -0.70 -3.53 -7.49
CA CYS A 60 -1.18 -2.64 -8.53
C CYS A 60 -2.64 -2.99 -8.90
N GLY A 61 -3.43 -1.98 -9.23
CA GLY A 61 -4.73 -2.18 -9.86
C GLY A 61 -4.61 -2.88 -11.23
N PRO A 62 -5.71 -3.41 -11.78
CA PRO A 62 -5.70 -4.17 -13.02
C PRO A 62 -5.20 -3.37 -14.26
N GLU A 63 -5.31 -2.04 -14.24
CA GLU A 63 -4.92 -1.15 -15.34
C GLU A 63 -3.71 -0.26 -14.98
N ALA A 64 -3.06 -0.54 -13.86
CA ALA A 64 -1.96 0.25 -13.31
C ALA A 64 -0.59 -0.08 -13.95
N GLU A 65 -0.48 0.03 -15.27
CA GLU A 65 0.75 -0.35 -15.99
C GLU A 65 1.98 0.48 -15.56
N GLY A 66 1.79 1.78 -15.36
CA GLY A 66 2.85 2.69 -14.89
C GLY A 66 3.44 2.26 -13.54
N TRP A 67 2.56 1.90 -12.59
CA TRP A 67 2.98 1.40 -11.27
C TRP A 67 3.65 0.03 -11.36
N HIS A 68 3.13 -0.85 -12.20
CA HIS A 68 3.72 -2.18 -12.37
C HIS A 68 5.14 -2.11 -12.91
N ARG A 69 5.36 -1.36 -14.00
CA ARG A 69 6.69 -1.15 -14.56
C ARG A 69 7.65 -0.51 -13.56
N ALA A 70 7.20 0.54 -12.89
CA ALA A 70 7.96 1.21 -11.84
C ALA A 70 8.39 0.26 -10.70
N GLY A 71 7.48 -0.60 -10.25
CA GLY A 71 7.77 -1.59 -9.23
C GLY A 71 8.79 -2.63 -9.69
N GLU A 72 8.69 -3.09 -10.93
CA GLU A 72 9.63 -4.06 -11.51
C GLU A 72 11.03 -3.45 -11.66
N ASP A 73 11.12 -2.19 -12.11
CA ASP A 73 12.38 -1.45 -12.19
C ASP A 73 13.03 -1.32 -10.80
N LEU A 74 12.24 -1.04 -9.76
CA LEU A 74 12.72 -0.99 -8.37
C LEU A 74 13.12 -2.36 -7.82
N ALA A 75 12.35 -3.40 -8.12
CA ALA A 75 12.66 -4.77 -7.70
C ALA A 75 13.96 -5.28 -8.35
N ALA A 76 14.19 -4.93 -9.62
CA ALA A 76 15.39 -5.29 -10.36
C ALA A 76 16.65 -4.58 -9.84
N ALA A 77 16.54 -3.35 -9.32
CA ALA A 77 17.65 -2.67 -8.65
C ALA A 77 18.17 -3.46 -7.44
N GLY A 78 17.26 -4.16 -6.74
CA GLY A 78 17.55 -5.17 -5.73
C GLY A 78 18.31 -4.68 -4.48
N PRO A 79 18.62 -5.59 -3.54
CA PRO A 79 19.33 -5.25 -2.31
C PRO A 79 20.79 -4.86 -2.52
N ALA A 80 21.40 -5.31 -3.62
CA ALA A 80 22.80 -5.04 -3.93
C ALA A 80 23.09 -3.55 -4.17
N THR A 81 22.07 -2.77 -4.50
CA THR A 81 22.15 -1.30 -4.64
C THR A 81 21.65 -0.56 -3.40
N GLY A 82 21.43 -1.27 -2.29
CA GLY A 82 20.84 -0.71 -1.07
C GLY A 82 19.31 -0.69 -1.08
N GLY A 83 18.67 -1.33 -2.06
CA GLY A 83 17.22 -1.53 -2.08
C GLY A 83 16.74 -2.55 -1.05
N VAL A 84 15.42 -2.70 -0.90
CA VAL A 84 14.81 -3.76 -0.10
C VAL A 84 14.14 -4.80 -0.98
N PRO A 85 13.96 -6.05 -0.49
CA PRO A 85 13.17 -7.04 -1.20
C PRO A 85 11.76 -6.49 -1.48
N LEU A 86 11.49 -6.24 -2.76
CA LEU A 86 10.21 -5.77 -3.28
C LEU A 86 9.68 -6.78 -4.30
N ARG A 87 8.43 -7.20 -4.14
CA ARG A 87 7.68 -7.96 -5.14
C ARG A 87 6.61 -7.06 -5.74
N VAL A 88 6.29 -7.28 -7.00
CA VAL A 88 5.15 -6.63 -7.66
C VAL A 88 4.06 -7.67 -7.91
N ARG A 89 2.82 -7.27 -7.64
CA ARG A 89 1.62 -8.06 -7.90
C ARG A 89 0.58 -7.19 -8.56
N ARG A 90 -0.10 -7.73 -9.56
CA ARG A 90 -1.23 -7.08 -10.22
C ARG A 90 -2.52 -7.76 -9.79
N LEU A 91 -3.48 -6.97 -9.34
CA LEU A 91 -4.82 -7.48 -9.09
C LEU A 91 -5.48 -7.88 -10.41
N PRO A 92 -6.02 -9.10 -10.54
CA PRO A 92 -6.73 -9.51 -11.75
C PRO A 92 -8.00 -8.68 -11.97
N HIS A 93 -8.63 -8.23 -10.88
CA HIS A 93 -9.79 -7.36 -10.87
C HIS A 93 -9.88 -6.67 -9.50
N LEU A 94 -10.59 -5.54 -9.43
CA LEU A 94 -10.84 -4.89 -8.14
C LEU A 94 -11.90 -5.70 -7.38
N LEU A 95 -11.46 -6.33 -6.30
CA LEU A 95 -12.30 -7.10 -5.39
C LEU A 95 -12.40 -6.45 -4.02
N GLY A 96 -13.47 -6.80 -3.32
CA GLY A 96 -13.63 -6.46 -1.91
C GLY A 96 -13.71 -4.94 -1.65
N PRO A 97 -13.24 -4.47 -0.49
CA PRO A 97 -13.39 -3.09 -0.05
C PRO A 97 -12.21 -2.20 -0.49
N LEU A 98 -11.51 -2.58 -1.56
CA LEU A 98 -10.38 -1.80 -2.08
C LEU A 98 -10.87 -0.50 -2.70
N THR A 99 -10.18 0.59 -2.38
CA THR A 99 -10.49 1.94 -2.85
C THR A 99 -9.34 2.60 -3.63
N ILE A 100 -8.29 1.84 -3.96
CA ILE A 100 -7.17 2.25 -4.81
C ILE A 100 -7.55 2.57 -6.26
N GLY A 101 -8.71 2.15 -6.74
CA GLY A 101 -9.07 2.33 -8.16
C GLY A 101 -8.26 1.43 -9.10
N ARG A 102 -8.61 1.45 -10.39
CA ARG A 102 -8.08 0.48 -11.38
C ARG A 102 -6.66 0.78 -11.81
N GLU A 103 -6.26 2.05 -11.72
CA GLU A 103 -4.95 2.57 -12.09
C GLU A 103 -4.08 2.91 -10.87
N GLY A 104 -4.56 2.66 -9.64
CA GLY A 104 -3.81 2.93 -8.42
C GLY A 104 -2.89 1.80 -7.99
N ALA A 105 -2.23 1.99 -6.85
CA ALA A 105 -1.34 1.03 -6.24
C ALA A 105 -1.30 1.16 -4.71
N VAL A 106 -0.97 0.08 -4.02
CA VAL A 106 -0.58 0.10 -2.60
C VAL A 106 0.76 -0.57 -2.39
N LEU A 107 1.55 -0.01 -1.49
CA LEU A 107 2.72 -0.66 -0.95
C LEU A 107 2.33 -1.35 0.35
N VAL A 108 2.57 -2.65 0.46
CA VAL A 108 2.25 -3.47 1.64
C VAL A 108 3.54 -4.00 2.26
N ARG A 109 3.62 -3.94 3.59
CA ARG A 109 4.74 -4.44 4.40
C ARG A 109 4.75 -5.98 4.45
N PRO A 110 5.89 -6.58 4.82
CA PRO A 110 5.97 -8.02 5.09
C PRO A 110 4.96 -8.54 6.13
N ASP A 111 4.55 -7.70 7.09
CA ASP A 111 3.54 -8.05 8.11
C ASP A 111 2.07 -7.95 7.62
N GLY A 112 1.88 -7.58 6.34
CA GLY A 112 0.58 -7.45 5.70
C GLY A 112 -0.13 -6.11 5.95
N HIS A 113 0.53 -5.09 6.50
CA HIS A 113 -0.06 -3.75 6.63
C HIS A 113 0.27 -2.86 5.44
N VAL A 114 -0.71 -2.06 5.02
CA VAL A 114 -0.53 -1.06 3.98
C VAL A 114 0.42 0.01 4.51
N ALA A 115 1.53 0.22 3.83
CA ALA A 115 2.50 1.27 4.14
C ALA A 115 2.16 2.57 3.41
N TRP A 116 1.63 2.48 2.20
CA TRP A 116 1.34 3.61 1.34
C TRP A 116 0.29 3.26 0.29
N ARG A 117 -0.45 4.26 -0.20
CA ARG A 117 -1.49 4.11 -1.23
C ARG A 117 -1.46 5.27 -2.22
N ALA A 118 -1.65 4.97 -3.50
CA ALA A 118 -2.05 5.90 -4.55
C ALA A 118 -3.37 5.42 -5.19
N ARG A 119 -4.32 6.34 -5.38
CA ARG A 119 -5.64 6.05 -5.97
C ARG A 119 -5.72 6.31 -7.48
N GLU A 120 -4.68 6.91 -8.03
CA GLU A 120 -4.59 7.37 -9.41
C GLU A 120 -3.31 6.80 -10.03
N ALA A 121 -3.22 6.89 -11.36
CA ALA A 121 -2.01 6.58 -12.09
C ALA A 121 -0.81 7.43 -11.59
N GLY A 122 0.39 6.89 -11.77
CA GLY A 122 1.62 7.59 -11.42
C GLY A 122 2.86 6.84 -11.91
N ASP A 123 4.01 7.17 -11.33
CA ASP A 123 5.32 6.75 -11.83
C ASP A 123 6.26 6.24 -10.72
N GLY A 124 7.45 5.80 -11.15
CA GLY A 124 8.48 5.24 -10.27
C GLY A 124 8.99 6.17 -9.18
N THR A 125 8.95 7.48 -9.39
CA THR A 125 9.45 8.46 -8.41
C THR A 125 8.63 8.38 -7.13
N ARG A 126 7.30 8.32 -7.26
CA ARG A 126 6.39 8.32 -6.10
C ARG A 126 6.52 7.05 -5.26
N VAL A 127 6.68 5.89 -5.88
CA VAL A 127 6.83 4.62 -5.15
C VAL A 127 8.22 4.51 -4.52
N ALA A 128 9.27 4.99 -5.19
CA ALA A 128 10.62 5.04 -4.62
C ALA A 128 10.68 5.94 -3.38
N GLU A 129 10.07 7.13 -3.45
CA GLU A 129 9.95 8.04 -2.32
C GLU A 129 9.15 7.42 -1.16
N ALA A 130 8.03 6.77 -1.46
CA ALA A 130 7.22 6.12 -0.45
C ALA A 130 8.01 5.01 0.26
N LEU A 131 8.72 4.18 -0.50
CA LEU A 131 9.56 3.11 0.04
C LEU A 131 10.68 3.67 0.91
N ALA A 132 11.42 4.68 0.45
CA ALA A 132 12.48 5.31 1.22
C ALA A 132 11.96 5.89 2.55
N ARG A 133 10.79 6.54 2.55
CA ARG A 133 10.16 7.08 3.77
C ARG A 133 9.75 5.99 4.74
N VAL A 134 9.15 4.91 4.24
CA VAL A 134 8.75 3.75 5.04
C VAL A 134 9.98 3.12 5.73
N LEU A 135 11.10 3.00 5.00
CA LEU A 135 12.35 2.45 5.54
C LEU A 135 13.06 3.37 6.53
N ALA A 136 12.95 4.68 6.34
CA ALA A 136 13.46 5.68 7.29
C ALA A 136 12.61 5.77 8.58
N GLY A 137 11.56 4.95 8.72
CA GLY A 137 10.65 4.96 9.88
C GLY A 137 9.65 6.12 9.86
N GLY A 138 9.38 6.68 8.68
CA GLY A 138 8.85 8.03 8.53
C GLY A 138 7.39 8.24 8.88
N THR A 139 7.16 9.19 9.78
CA THR A 139 5.92 9.98 9.90
C THR A 139 6.10 11.32 9.16
N LEU A 140 5.18 11.68 8.27
CA LEU A 140 4.98 13.08 7.87
C LEU A 140 3.79 13.64 8.65
N ALA A 141 4.08 14.49 9.64
CA ALA A 141 3.14 15.52 10.01
C ALA A 141 2.93 16.43 8.79
N ARG A 142 1.68 16.72 8.47
CA ARG A 142 1.29 17.64 7.39
C ARG A 142 2.15 18.91 7.42
N THR A 143 2.66 19.34 6.26
CA THR A 143 2.95 20.77 6.06
C THR A 143 1.62 21.52 6.25
N PRO A 144 1.50 22.46 7.21
CA PRO A 144 0.30 23.26 7.33
C PRO A 144 0.08 24.04 6.03
N PRO A 145 -1.18 24.23 5.58
CA PRO A 145 -1.43 25.10 4.44
C PRO A 145 -0.86 26.49 4.75
N ALA A 146 -0.11 27.05 3.79
CA ALA A 146 0.31 28.44 3.84
C ALA A 146 -0.92 29.31 4.15
N GLY A 147 -0.79 30.17 5.15
CA GLY A 147 -1.91 30.84 5.80
C GLY A 147 -2.84 31.55 4.82
N VAL A 148 -4.14 31.41 5.09
CA VAL A 148 -5.10 32.48 4.78
C VAL A 148 -5.23 33.28 6.07
N ALA A 149 -4.44 34.35 6.13
CA ALA A 149 -4.78 35.51 6.92
C ALA A 149 -5.68 36.40 6.03
N ALA A 150 -6.94 36.53 6.42
CA ALA A 150 -7.79 37.70 6.19
C ALA A 150 -9.04 37.57 7.07
#